data_AF-A0A1D7PRF3-F1
#
_entry.id   AF-A0A1D7PRF3-F1
#
_cell.length_a   1.000
_cell.length_b   1.000
_cell.length_c   1.000
_cell.angle_alpha   90.00
_cell.angle_beta   90.00
_cell.angle_gamma   90.00
#
_symmetry.space_group_name_H-M   'P 1'
#
loop_
_entity.id
_entity.type
_entity.pdbx_description
1 polymer ?
#
loop_
_entity_poly.entity_id
_entity_poly.type
_entity_poly.pdbx_seq_one_letter_code
_entity_poly.pdbx_strand_id
1 'polypeptide(L)'
;MAYFYFKLDRVQTNKYFTKYQQTVLPLRNSILRALLKNTGAAGLRLKPFAMDVISEFYFSGALPAGWRKRDDVAFIGDGPCFIARPDESCPEGPAIAAMIEAAERELRKRPDFLVWLCEKLGVMRIPSMFNMDSWWTPSLSRDALCVVFKVGAYGREIKGGIPEECQEIKHSEYVALTEE
;
A
#
# COMPACT_ATOMS: atom_id res chain seq x y z
N MET A 1 26.30 -4.74 -2.07
CA MET A 1 25.16 -5.65 -1.83
C MET A 1 24.77 -6.24 -3.17
N ALA A 2 24.70 -7.56 -3.30
CA ALA A 2 24.25 -8.20 -4.54
C ALA A 2 22.72 -8.29 -4.54
N TYR A 3 22.11 -8.20 -5.72
CA TYR A 3 20.68 -8.34 -5.90
C TYR A 3 20.38 -9.49 -6.85
N PHE A 4 19.31 -10.20 -6.53
CA PHE A 4 18.65 -11.13 -7.44
C PHE A 4 17.28 -10.59 -7.80
N TYR A 5 16.80 -10.95 -8.98
CA TYR A 5 15.55 -10.45 -9.52
C TYR A 5 14.64 -11.62 -9.84
N PHE A 6 13.40 -11.52 -9.39
CA PHE A 6 12.39 -12.55 -9.63
C PHE A 6 11.14 -11.93 -10.21
N LYS A 7 10.33 -12.75 -10.86
CA LYS A 7 9.05 -12.38 -11.41
C LYS A 7 8.01 -13.45 -11.14
N LEU A 8 6.82 -13.01 -10.74
CA LEU A 8 5.60 -13.75 -10.96
C LEU A 8 5.10 -13.39 -12.35
N ASP A 9 4.95 -14.39 -13.22
CA ASP A 9 4.40 -14.17 -14.53
C ASP A 9 2.95 -13.67 -14.48
N ARG A 10 2.39 -13.37 -15.65
CA ARG A 10 1.03 -12.86 -15.76
C ARG A 10 -0.02 -13.82 -15.21
N VAL A 11 0.15 -15.12 -15.38
CA VAL A 11 -0.81 -16.12 -14.95
C VAL A 11 -0.85 -16.18 -13.42
N GLN A 12 0.31 -16.26 -12.77
CA GLN A 12 0.40 -16.29 -11.32
C GLN A 12 -0.03 -14.95 -10.72
N THR A 13 0.41 -13.83 -11.31
CA THR A 13 0.00 -12.48 -10.86
C THR A 13 -1.53 -12.35 -10.88
N ASN A 14 -2.18 -12.75 -11.97
CA ASN A 14 -3.64 -12.73 -12.07
C ASN A 14 -4.33 -13.66 -11.06
N LYS A 15 -3.80 -14.86 -10.83
CA LYS A 15 -4.31 -15.79 -9.82
C LYS A 15 -4.33 -15.14 -8.43
N TYR A 16 -3.23 -14.52 -8.01
CA TYR A 16 -3.15 -13.84 -6.72
C TYR A 16 -4.00 -12.58 -6.66
N PHE A 17 -3.97 -11.78 -7.71
CA PHE A 17 -4.75 -10.54 -7.77
C PHE A 17 -6.26 -10.81 -7.72
N THR A 18 -6.75 -11.81 -8.47
CA THR A 18 -8.15 -12.25 -8.42
C THR A 18 -8.54 -12.67 -7.00
N LYS A 19 -7.71 -13.47 -6.34
CA LYS A 19 -7.94 -13.88 -4.94
C LYS A 19 -7.96 -12.69 -3.99
N TYR A 20 -7.06 -11.72 -4.16
CA TYR A 20 -7.02 -10.49 -3.40
C TYR A 20 -8.30 -9.65 -3.59
N GLN A 21 -8.74 -9.49 -4.84
CA GLN A 21 -9.96 -8.77 -5.20
C GLN A 21 -11.23 -9.40 -4.60
N GLN A 22 -11.25 -10.71 -4.43
CA GLN A 22 -12.39 -11.41 -3.84
C GLN A 22 -12.39 -11.39 -2.30
N THR A 23 -11.21 -11.43 -1.68
CA THR A 23 -11.10 -11.72 -0.23
C THR A 23 -10.68 -10.53 0.63
N VAL A 24 -9.84 -9.63 0.12
CA VAL A 24 -9.25 -8.53 0.92
C VAL A 24 -9.75 -7.18 0.46
N LEU A 25 -9.70 -6.92 -0.86
CA LEU A 25 -10.06 -5.62 -1.42
C LEU A 25 -11.48 -5.13 -1.03
N PRO A 26 -12.53 -5.97 -1.01
CA PRO A 26 -13.88 -5.52 -0.66
C PRO A 26 -13.96 -5.06 0.80
N LEU A 27 -13.31 -5.80 1.70
CA LEU A 27 -13.26 -5.46 3.12
C LEU A 27 -12.48 -4.16 3.35
N ARG A 28 -11.34 -4.02 2.66
CA ARG A 28 -10.52 -2.80 2.70
C ARG A 28 -11.30 -1.58 2.20
N ASN A 29 -11.99 -1.72 1.07
CA ASN A 29 -12.85 -0.66 0.51
C ASN A 29 -14.02 -0.33 1.43
N SER A 30 -14.59 -1.30 2.14
CA SER A 30 -15.65 -1.06 3.13
C SER A 30 -15.17 -0.15 4.26
N ILE A 31 -13.97 -0.39 4.81
CA ILE A 31 -13.37 0.46 5.85
C ILE A 31 -13.17 1.89 5.35
N LEU A 32 -12.57 2.05 4.17
CA LEU A 32 -12.31 3.37 3.59
C LEU A 32 -13.61 4.13 3.30
N ARG A 33 -14.62 3.45 2.74
CA ARG A 33 -15.94 4.06 2.47
C ARG A 33 -16.66 4.46 3.76
N ALA A 34 -16.61 3.63 4.79
CA ALA A 34 -17.19 3.94 6.10
C ALA A 34 -16.51 5.18 6.70
N LEU A 35 -15.19 5.26 6.61
CA LEU A 35 -14.44 6.42 7.09
C LEU A 35 -14.78 7.70 6.32
N LEU A 36 -14.84 7.65 4.98
CA LEU A 36 -15.26 8.79 4.16
C LEU A 36 -16.69 9.25 4.52
N LYS A 37 -17.62 8.30 4.68
CA LYS A 37 -19.00 8.60 5.09
C LYS A 37 -19.06 9.27 6.46
N ASN A 38 -18.31 8.75 7.44
CA ASN A 38 -18.34 9.26 8.81
C ASN A 38 -17.63 10.61 8.96
N THR A 39 -16.66 10.91 8.09
CA THR A 39 -15.92 12.19 8.09
C THR A 39 -16.56 13.25 7.20
N GLY A 40 -17.44 12.86 6.27
CA GLY A 40 -17.97 13.74 5.23
C GLY A 40 -16.94 14.11 4.15
N ALA A 41 -15.79 13.45 4.12
CA ALA A 41 -14.76 13.70 3.13
C ALA A 41 -15.13 13.10 1.76
N ALA A 42 -14.79 13.81 0.70
CA ALA A 42 -14.93 13.36 -0.68
C ALA A 42 -13.86 12.33 -1.06
N GLY A 43 -12.71 12.36 -0.38
CA GLY A 43 -11.63 11.41 -0.60
C GLY A 43 -10.61 11.44 0.54
N LEU A 44 -9.62 10.56 0.44
CA LEU A 44 -8.48 10.49 1.35
C LEU A 44 -7.22 10.09 0.61
N ARG A 45 -6.07 10.38 1.21
CA ARG A 45 -4.74 9.97 0.74
C ARG A 45 -4.09 9.06 1.76
N LEU A 46 -3.67 7.89 1.30
CA LEU A 46 -2.82 6.99 2.08
C LEU A 46 -1.35 7.43 1.97
N LYS A 47 -0.54 7.20 3.00
CA LYS A 47 0.89 7.49 2.94
C LYS A 47 1.54 6.60 1.88
N PRO A 48 2.40 7.17 1.01
CA PRO A 48 3.25 6.36 0.14
C PRO A 48 4.03 5.33 0.98
N PHE A 49 4.12 4.10 0.51
CA PHE A 49 4.85 2.99 1.15
C PHE A 49 4.30 2.48 2.50
N ALA A 50 3.25 3.11 3.03
CA ALA A 50 2.50 2.69 4.21
C ALA A 50 1.00 2.84 3.93
N MET A 51 0.50 1.99 3.02
CA MET A 51 -0.87 2.08 2.51
C MET A 51 -1.92 1.83 3.58
N ASP A 52 -1.56 1.37 4.78
CA ASP A 52 -2.43 1.26 5.95
C ASP A 52 -2.55 2.57 6.75
N VAL A 53 -1.74 3.58 6.47
CA VAL A 53 -1.71 4.88 7.16
C VAL A 53 -2.37 5.95 6.31
N ILE A 54 -3.30 6.70 6.89
CA ILE A 54 -4.02 7.78 6.23
C ILE A 54 -3.31 9.09 6.54
N SER A 55 -2.90 9.78 5.49
CA SER A 55 -2.15 11.03 5.61
C SER A 55 -3.03 12.26 5.62
N GLU A 56 -4.05 12.30 4.76
CA GLU A 56 -4.80 13.52 4.43
C GLU A 56 -6.21 13.17 3.96
N PHE A 57 -7.14 14.11 4.17
CA PHE A 57 -8.52 14.04 3.70
C PHE A 57 -8.82 15.18 2.73
N TYR A 58 -9.77 14.93 1.83
CA TYR A 58 -10.16 15.86 0.79
C TYR A 58 -11.64 16.23 0.93
N PHE A 59 -11.93 17.52 0.89
CA PHE A 59 -13.28 18.06 1.02
C PHE A 59 -13.61 18.94 -0.19
N SER A 60 -14.72 18.65 -0.85
CA SER A 60 -15.24 19.42 -2.00
C SER A 60 -16.00 20.70 -1.59
N GLY A 61 -16.14 20.96 -0.29
CA GLY A 61 -16.88 22.10 0.26
C GLY A 61 -16.29 22.60 1.57
N ALA A 62 -17.07 23.36 2.33
CA ALA A 62 -16.63 23.87 3.63
C ALA A 62 -16.21 22.73 4.58
N LEU A 63 -15.13 22.96 5.33
CA LEU A 63 -14.62 21.97 6.28
C LEU A 63 -15.56 21.89 7.50
N PRO A 64 -15.96 20.67 7.92
CA PRO A 64 -16.65 20.49 9.19
C PRO A 64 -15.78 20.93 10.37
N ALA A 65 -16.40 21.10 11.55
CA ALA A 65 -15.66 21.31 12.80
C ALA A 65 -14.67 20.17 13.08
N GLY A 66 -13.56 20.50 13.75
CA GLY A 66 -12.50 19.52 14.06
C GLY A 66 -11.53 19.22 12.92
N TRP A 67 -11.56 20.00 11.83
CA TRP A 67 -10.62 19.88 10.71
C TRP A 67 -9.75 21.12 10.56
N ARG A 68 -8.45 20.90 10.40
CA ARG A 68 -7.49 21.94 10.05
C ARG A 68 -7.23 21.88 8.55
N LYS A 69 -7.57 22.97 7.87
CA LYS A 69 -7.23 23.18 6.46
C LYS A 69 -5.71 23.28 6.28
N ARG A 70 -5.19 22.69 5.20
CA ARG A 70 -3.87 23.00 4.67
C ARG A 70 -3.98 24.10 3.61
N ASP A 71 -2.94 24.91 3.45
CA ASP A 71 -2.92 25.98 2.44
C ASP A 71 -2.98 25.44 1.00
N ASP A 72 -2.65 24.15 0.82
CA ASP A 72 -2.69 23.46 -0.45
C ASP A 72 -4.12 23.05 -0.86
N VAL A 73 -4.40 23.14 -2.17
CA VAL A 73 -5.62 22.65 -2.82
C VAL A 73 -5.27 21.47 -3.71
N ALA A 74 -6.05 20.39 -3.63
CA ALA A 74 -5.93 19.26 -4.54
C ALA A 74 -7.04 19.33 -5.59
N PHE A 75 -6.76 18.98 -6.84
CA PHE A 75 -7.79 18.75 -7.86
C PHE A 75 -8.10 17.26 -7.91
N ILE A 76 -9.31 16.87 -7.52
CA ILE A 76 -9.74 15.47 -7.46
C ILE A 76 -11.11 15.37 -8.11
N GLY A 77 -11.19 14.55 -9.16
CA GLY A 77 -12.39 14.48 -10.01
C GLY A 77 -12.61 15.81 -10.73
N ASP A 78 -13.82 16.35 -10.63
CA ASP A 78 -14.29 17.47 -11.44
C ASP A 78 -14.10 18.86 -10.78
N GLY A 79 -13.39 18.95 -9.66
CA GLY A 79 -13.25 20.24 -8.97
C GLY A 79 -12.13 20.32 -7.91
N PRO A 80 -11.86 21.54 -7.42
CA PRO A 80 -10.91 21.76 -6.34
C PRO A 80 -11.44 21.20 -5.02
N CYS A 81 -10.56 20.57 -4.26
CA CYS A 81 -10.81 20.02 -2.94
C CYS A 81 -9.81 20.60 -1.94
N PHE A 82 -10.29 20.98 -0.76
CA PHE A 82 -9.42 21.36 0.35
C PHE A 82 -8.79 20.14 0.96
N ILE A 83 -7.48 20.22 1.21
CA ILE A 83 -6.75 19.21 1.95
C ILE A 83 -6.87 19.53 3.44
N ALA A 84 -7.23 18.55 4.25
CA ALA A 84 -7.38 18.74 5.68
C ALA A 84 -6.87 17.54 6.50
N ARG A 85 -6.59 17.82 7.77
CA ARG A 85 -6.28 16.84 8.81
C ARG A 85 -7.13 17.12 10.05
N PRO A 86 -7.31 16.13 10.95
CA PRO A 86 -7.94 16.39 12.24
C PRO A 86 -7.24 17.52 12.98
N ASP A 87 -8.00 18.47 13.53
CA ASP A 87 -7.48 19.53 14.37
C ASP A 87 -7.58 19.12 15.85
N GLU A 88 -6.56 18.44 16.35
CA GLU A 88 -6.50 17.98 17.74
C GLU A 88 -6.53 19.13 18.79
N SER A 89 -6.40 20.40 18.37
CA SER A 89 -6.57 21.54 19.27
C SER A 89 -8.03 21.93 19.50
N CYS A 90 -8.96 21.39 18.71
CA CYS A 90 -10.41 21.59 18.86
C CYS A 90 -11.08 20.37 19.53
N PRO A 91 -12.23 20.54 20.22
CA PRO A 91 -12.90 19.43 20.89
C PRO A 91 -13.26 18.24 19.99
N GLU A 92 -13.61 18.48 18.73
CA GLU A 92 -14.02 17.45 17.78
C GLU A 92 -12.83 16.69 17.16
N GLY A 93 -11.67 17.33 17.05
CA GLY A 93 -10.51 16.77 16.36
C GLY A 93 -9.95 15.48 16.96
N PRO A 94 -9.79 15.35 18.30
CA PRO A 94 -9.34 14.11 18.92
C PRO A 94 -10.25 12.92 18.63
N ALA A 95 -11.58 13.14 18.57
CA ALA A 95 -12.52 12.08 18.22
C ALA A 95 -12.37 11.63 16.76
N ILE A 96 -12.15 12.59 15.84
CA ILE A 96 -11.86 12.29 14.43
C ILE A 96 -10.53 11.54 14.30
N ALA A 97 -9.49 11.97 15.02
CA ALA A 97 -8.18 11.31 15.02
C ALA A 97 -8.28 9.84 15.51
N ALA A 98 -8.99 9.60 16.62
CA ALA A 98 -9.22 8.26 17.15
C ALA A 98 -9.99 7.36 16.16
N MET A 99 -10.96 7.92 15.43
CA MET A 99 -11.68 7.19 14.38
C MET A 99 -10.74 6.80 13.22
N ILE A 100 -9.84 7.70 12.81
CA ILE A 100 -8.83 7.43 11.78
C ILE A 100 -7.89 6.31 12.24
N GLU A 101 -7.35 6.41 13.45
CA GLU A 101 -6.48 5.37 14.01
C GLU A 101 -7.17 4.00 14.11
N ALA A 102 -8.45 3.97 14.45
CA ALA A 102 -9.24 2.74 14.44
C ALA A 102 -9.34 2.15 13.02
N ALA A 103 -9.59 2.99 12.01
CA ALA A 103 -9.61 2.56 10.61
C ALA A 103 -8.24 2.06 10.15
N GLU A 104 -7.14 2.75 10.48
CA GLU A 104 -5.78 2.33 10.15
C GLU A 104 -5.43 0.96 10.77
N ARG A 105 -5.82 0.72 12.04
CA ARG A 105 -5.64 -0.58 12.68
C ARG A 105 -6.39 -1.70 11.94
N GLU A 106 -7.59 -1.42 11.43
CA GLU A 106 -8.33 -2.39 10.62
C GLU A 106 -7.74 -2.56 9.21
N LEU A 107 -7.15 -1.51 8.62
CA LEU A 107 -6.41 -1.58 7.36
C LEU A 107 -5.11 -2.39 7.48
N ARG A 108 -4.41 -2.33 8.63
CA ARG A 108 -3.21 -3.16 8.90
C ARG A 108 -3.51 -4.65 8.83
N LYS A 109 -4.70 -5.06 9.28
CA LYS A 109 -5.17 -6.46 9.18
C LYS A 109 -5.52 -6.85 7.73
N ARG A 110 -5.59 -5.88 6.81
CA ARG A 110 -6.06 -6.03 5.42
C ARG A 110 -5.09 -5.28 4.49
N PRO A 111 -3.85 -5.81 4.35
CA PRO A 111 -2.78 -5.15 3.64
C PRO A 111 -3.14 -4.81 2.18
N ASP A 112 -2.36 -3.92 1.57
CA ASP A 112 -2.42 -3.75 0.12
C ASP A 112 -2.01 -5.04 -0.61
N PHE A 113 -2.21 -5.06 -1.93
CA PHE A 113 -1.98 -6.26 -2.73
C PHE A 113 -0.54 -6.79 -2.63
N LEU A 114 0.47 -5.92 -2.69
CA LEU A 114 1.88 -6.34 -2.72
C LEU A 114 2.32 -6.85 -1.36
N VAL A 115 1.89 -6.21 -0.28
CA VAL A 115 2.15 -6.68 1.09
C VAL A 115 1.45 -8.02 1.32
N TRP A 116 0.17 -8.13 0.98
CA TRP A 116 -0.59 -9.37 1.09
C TRP A 116 0.05 -10.50 0.27
N LEU A 117 0.53 -10.19 -0.94
CA LEU A 117 1.19 -11.16 -1.81
C LEU A 117 2.47 -11.69 -1.18
N CYS A 118 3.33 -10.82 -0.63
CA CYS A 118 4.52 -11.25 0.09
C CYS A 118 4.19 -12.18 1.25
N GLU A 119 3.15 -11.88 2.04
CA GLU A 119 2.66 -12.76 3.11
C GLU A 119 2.18 -14.12 2.58
N LYS A 120 1.51 -14.15 1.43
CA LYS A 120 1.06 -15.40 0.79
C LYS A 120 2.19 -16.25 0.23
N LEU A 121 3.24 -15.62 -0.26
CA LEU A 121 4.44 -16.29 -0.76
C LEU A 121 5.39 -16.68 0.38
N GLY A 122 5.12 -16.24 1.62
CA GLY A 122 6.01 -16.48 2.76
C GLY A 122 7.34 -15.74 2.66
N VAL A 123 7.42 -14.63 1.92
CA VAL A 123 8.65 -13.86 1.74
C VAL A 123 8.66 -12.60 2.61
N MET A 124 9.83 -12.25 3.11
CA MET A 124 10.02 -11.07 3.95
C MET A 124 10.12 -9.80 3.10
N ARG A 125 9.36 -8.75 3.43
CA ARG A 125 9.44 -7.45 2.75
C ARG A 125 10.37 -6.43 3.41
N ILE A 126 10.50 -6.50 4.73
CA ILE A 126 11.25 -5.54 5.55
C ILE A 126 12.31 -6.31 6.33
N PRO A 127 13.58 -5.86 6.34
CA PRO A 127 14.63 -6.48 7.13
C PRO A 127 14.24 -6.63 8.60
N SER A 128 14.52 -7.79 9.18
CA SER A 128 14.28 -8.08 10.59
C SER A 128 15.59 -8.35 11.30
N MET A 129 15.76 -7.84 12.53
CA MET A 129 16.90 -8.22 13.38
C MET A 129 16.78 -9.68 13.88
N PHE A 130 15.58 -10.27 13.81
CA PHE A 130 15.29 -11.62 14.32
C PHE A 130 15.12 -12.66 13.21
N ASN A 131 15.12 -12.24 11.94
CA ASN A 131 15.07 -13.14 10.81
C ASN A 131 16.11 -12.69 9.77
N MET A 132 17.02 -13.60 9.44
CA MET A 132 18.16 -13.39 8.55
C MET A 132 17.84 -13.74 7.09
N ASP A 133 16.58 -14.03 6.76
CA ASP A 133 16.12 -14.24 5.39
C ASP A 133 16.35 -12.98 4.55
N SER A 134 16.61 -13.20 3.26
CA SER A 134 16.70 -12.14 2.28
C SER A 134 15.37 -11.39 2.20
N TRP A 135 15.43 -10.06 2.15
CA TRP A 135 14.23 -9.24 1.98
C TRP A 135 13.92 -9.04 0.49
N TRP A 136 12.63 -9.05 0.18
CA TRP A 136 12.04 -8.97 -1.15
C TRP A 136 11.31 -7.64 -1.28
N THR A 137 11.69 -6.85 -2.28
CA THR A 137 11.01 -5.59 -2.62
C THR A 137 10.10 -5.84 -3.83
N PRO A 138 8.79 -6.03 -3.62
CA PRO A 138 7.85 -6.24 -4.71
C PRO A 138 7.54 -4.94 -5.45
N SER A 139 7.25 -5.03 -6.73
CA SER A 139 6.73 -3.93 -7.55
C SER A 139 5.88 -4.50 -8.67
N LEU A 140 4.88 -3.75 -9.12
CA LEU A 140 4.18 -4.10 -10.35
C LEU A 140 5.07 -3.73 -11.54
N SER A 141 5.02 -4.53 -12.61
CA SER A 141 5.50 -4.09 -13.91
C SER A 141 4.70 -2.86 -14.38
N ARG A 142 5.24 -2.10 -15.33
CA ARG A 142 4.57 -0.90 -15.83
C ARG A 142 3.17 -1.16 -16.40
N ASP A 143 3.01 -2.26 -17.11
CA ASP A 143 1.72 -2.70 -17.65
C ASP A 143 0.80 -3.32 -16.58
N ALA A 144 1.27 -3.42 -15.33
CA ALA A 144 0.62 -4.06 -14.20
C ALA A 144 0.22 -5.53 -14.44
N LEU A 145 0.83 -6.19 -15.42
CA LEU A 145 0.54 -7.58 -15.75
C LEU A 145 1.38 -8.57 -14.94
N CYS A 146 2.53 -8.17 -14.41
CA CYS A 146 3.42 -9.01 -13.62
C CYS A 146 3.78 -8.35 -12.29
N VAL A 147 4.17 -9.15 -11.30
CA VAL A 147 4.87 -8.67 -10.11
C VAL A 147 6.33 -9.04 -10.24
N VAL A 148 7.20 -8.04 -10.10
CA VAL A 148 8.65 -8.22 -10.05
C VAL A 148 9.16 -8.00 -8.64
N PHE A 149 10.24 -8.68 -8.30
CA PHE A 149 10.86 -8.61 -6.98
C PHE A 149 12.35 -8.31 -7.13
N LYS A 150 12.82 -7.32 -6.37
CA LYS A 150 14.24 -7.08 -6.13
C LYS A 150 14.61 -7.67 -4.77
N VAL A 151 15.52 -8.63 -4.73
CA VAL A 151 15.86 -9.41 -3.53
C VAL A 151 17.27 -9.09 -3.07
N GLY A 152 17.41 -8.66 -1.82
CA GLY A 152 18.71 -8.37 -1.21
C GLY A 152 19.45 -9.65 -0.81
N ALA A 153 20.63 -9.89 -1.38
CA ALA A 153 21.46 -11.05 -1.02
C ALA A 153 22.45 -10.72 0.10
N TYR A 154 22.51 -11.60 1.09
CA TYR A 154 23.52 -11.56 2.15
C TYR A 154 24.70 -12.44 1.74
N GLY A 155 25.85 -11.84 1.44
CA GLY A 155 27.04 -12.61 1.04
C GLY A 155 26.96 -13.26 -0.35
N ARG A 156 26.12 -12.72 -1.26
CA ARG A 156 25.82 -13.23 -2.62
C ARG A 156 24.91 -14.46 -2.67
N GLU A 157 24.34 -14.86 -1.54
CA GLU A 157 23.33 -15.91 -1.48
C GLU A 157 21.98 -15.33 -1.03
N ILE A 158 20.91 -15.93 -1.53
CA ILE A 158 19.56 -15.67 -1.03
C ILE A 158 19.36 -16.56 0.20
N LYS A 159 18.98 -15.94 1.32
CA LYS A 159 18.61 -16.68 2.53
C LYS A 159 17.09 -16.82 2.59
N GLY A 160 16.61 -18.00 2.99
CA GLY A 160 15.20 -18.34 3.05
C GLY A 160 14.69 -19.04 1.79
N GLY A 161 13.41 -19.40 1.77
CA GLY A 161 12.77 -20.08 0.65
C GLY A 161 12.49 -19.14 -0.52
N ILE A 162 12.80 -19.58 -1.74
CA ILE A 162 12.35 -18.94 -2.98
C ILE A 162 10.99 -19.56 -3.31
N PRO A 163 9.91 -18.77 -3.47
CA PRO A 163 8.62 -19.31 -3.85
C PRO A 163 8.69 -20.03 -5.21
N GLU A 164 8.10 -21.23 -5.31
CA GLU A 164 8.16 -22.04 -6.54
C GLU A 164 7.54 -21.36 -7.75
N GLU A 165 6.57 -20.47 -7.52
CA GLU A 165 5.89 -19.70 -8.56
C GLU A 165 6.75 -18.55 -9.12
N CYS A 166 7.83 -18.17 -8.43
CA CYS A 166 8.73 -17.09 -8.83
C CYS A 166 9.79 -17.61 -9.81
N GLN A 167 9.92 -16.94 -10.96
CA GLN A 167 10.97 -17.19 -11.94
C GLN A 167 12.11 -16.20 -11.74
N GLU A 168 13.34 -16.68 -11.66
CA GLU A 168 14.51 -15.81 -11.65
C GLU A 168 14.67 -15.13 -13.02
N ILE A 169 14.92 -13.83 -13.02
CA ILE A 169 15.12 -13.01 -14.22
C ILE A 169 16.43 -12.25 -14.14
N LYS A 170 16.93 -11.80 -15.29
CA LYS A 170 18.12 -10.95 -15.36
C LYS A 170 17.80 -9.54 -14.89
N HIS A 171 18.82 -8.83 -14.39
CA HIS A 171 18.69 -7.42 -14.05
C HIS A 171 18.16 -6.57 -15.22
N SER A 172 18.60 -6.85 -16.45
CA SER A 172 18.12 -6.13 -17.64
C SER A 172 16.63 -6.33 -17.92
N GLU A 173 16.10 -7.55 -17.69
CA GLU A 173 14.66 -7.81 -17.80
C GLU A 173 13.89 -7.09 -16.69
N TYR A 174 14.41 -7.08 -15.46
CA TYR A 174 13.80 -6.33 -14.36
C TYR A 174 13.66 -4.84 -14.72
N VAL A 175 14.74 -4.21 -15.20
CA VAL A 175 14.75 -2.80 -15.61
C VAL A 175 13.74 -2.55 -16.74
N ALA A 176 13.72 -3.40 -17.77
CA ALA A 176 12.77 -3.26 -18.88
C ALA A 176 11.31 -3.35 -18.42
N LEU A 177 11.00 -4.15 -17.39
CA LEU A 177 9.65 -4.28 -16.84
C LEU A 177 9.25 -3.10 -15.93
N THR A 178 10.21 -2.34 -15.40
CA THR A 178 9.95 -1.26 -14.42
C THR A 178 10.20 0.16 -14.93
N GLU A 179 11.06 0.38 -15.91
CA GLU A 179 11.57 1.73 -16.27
C GLU A 179 11.30 2.22 -17.71
N GLU A 180 10.96 1.37 -18.68
CA GLU A 180 10.55 1.81 -20.05
C GLU A 180 9.11 2.29 -20.11
#